data_AF-A0A9W9K6V5-F1
#
_entry.id   AF-A0A9W9K6V5-F1
#
_cell.length_a   1.000
_cell.length_b   1.000
_cell.length_c   1.000
_cell.angle_alpha   90.00
_cell.angle_beta   90.00
_cell.angle_gamma   90.00
#
_symmetry.space_group_name_H-M   'P 1'
#
loop_
_entity.id
_entity.type
_entity.pdbx_description
1 polymer ?
#
loop_
_entity_poly.entity_id
_entity_poly.type
_entity_poly.pdbx_seq_one_letter_code
_entity_poly.pdbx_strand_id
1 'polypeptide(L)'
;MSATNQEKNFDYQEELPADKAQTLASLKTYNKNPPDQTERHLREICQKSWNIFPHGCIGHWLFLDCAITSLPEYPAIIERIKAGNVLDAGCAFGYAL
;
A
#
# COMPACT_ATOMS: atom_id res chain seq x y z
N MET A 1 -21.85 -23.87 -13.13
CA MET A 1 -20.98 -23.80 -14.33
C MET A 1 -19.81 -22.91 -13.97
N SER A 2 -18.64 -23.54 -13.80
CA SER A 2 -17.40 -22.88 -13.38
C SER A 2 -16.86 -22.02 -14.51
N ALA A 3 -16.63 -20.73 -14.24
CA ALA A 3 -15.75 -19.91 -15.06
C ALA A 3 -14.35 -19.98 -14.45
N THR A 4 -13.55 -20.96 -14.88
CA THR A 4 -12.10 -20.92 -14.74
C THR A 4 -11.55 -19.97 -15.79
N ASN A 5 -11.49 -18.67 -15.49
CA ASN A 5 -10.73 -17.70 -16.27
C ASN A 5 -9.51 -17.27 -15.46
N GLN A 6 -8.50 -18.15 -15.43
CA GLN A 6 -7.11 -17.71 -15.26
C GLN A 6 -6.66 -17.04 -16.57
N GLU A 7 -7.24 -15.89 -16.90
CA GLU A 7 -6.48 -14.90 -17.65
C GLU A 7 -5.39 -14.44 -16.68
N LYS A 8 -4.13 -14.62 -17.05
CA LYS A 8 -3.01 -14.07 -16.28
C LYS A 8 -3.21 -12.57 -16.24
N ASN A 9 -3.82 -12.08 -15.16
CA ASN A 9 -4.01 -10.67 -14.94
C ASN A 9 -2.62 -10.13 -14.60
N PHE A 10 -1.92 -9.63 -15.62
CA PHE A 10 -0.55 -9.13 -15.52
C PHE A 10 -0.40 -8.06 -14.44
N ASP A 11 -1.52 -7.45 -14.03
CA ASP A 11 -1.57 -6.39 -13.03
C ASP A 11 -1.71 -6.90 -11.59
N TYR A 12 -1.74 -8.22 -11.34
CA TYR A 12 -1.80 -8.77 -9.98
C TYR A 12 -0.55 -9.56 -9.59
N GLN A 13 0.17 -9.04 -8.60
CA GLN A 13 1.32 -9.70 -7.99
C GLN A 13 0.89 -10.31 -6.65
N GLU A 14 0.85 -11.64 -6.59
CA GLU A 14 0.46 -12.36 -5.37
C GLU A 14 1.49 -12.20 -4.24
N GLU A 15 2.78 -12.20 -4.61
CA GLU A 15 3.87 -12.05 -3.68
C GLU A 15 4.22 -10.59 -3.44
N LEU A 16 4.48 -10.26 -2.16
CA LEU A 16 5.00 -8.96 -1.78
C LEU A 16 6.40 -8.78 -2.38
N PRO A 17 6.62 -7.75 -3.22
CA PRO A 17 7.92 -7.53 -3.85
C PRO A 17 9.05 -7.21 -2.84
N ALA A 18 10.25 -7.73 -3.11
CA ALA A 18 11.39 -7.61 -2.20
C ALA A 18 11.86 -6.15 -2.00
N ASP A 19 11.64 -5.27 -2.97
CA ASP A 19 11.92 -3.83 -2.88
C ASP A 19 11.04 -3.11 -1.84
N LYS A 20 9.94 -3.72 -1.38
CA LYS A 20 9.09 -3.18 -0.30
C LYS A 20 9.58 -3.52 1.11
N ALA A 21 10.72 -4.22 1.25
CA ALA A 21 11.22 -4.69 2.54
C ALA A 21 11.42 -3.58 3.58
N GLN A 22 11.88 -2.40 3.15
CA GLN A 22 12.06 -1.25 4.05
C GLN A 22 10.72 -0.75 4.60
N THR A 23 9.73 -0.52 3.73
CA THR A 23 8.38 -0.10 4.16
C THR A 23 7.77 -1.15 5.08
N LEU A 24 7.90 -2.44 4.76
CA LEU A 24 7.43 -3.52 5.62
C LEU A 24 8.09 -3.49 7.00
N ALA A 25 9.38 -3.22 7.09
CA ALA A 25 10.09 -3.08 8.37
C ALA A 25 9.55 -1.89 9.17
N SER A 26 9.35 -0.73 8.54
CA SER A 26 8.75 0.44 9.19
C SER A 26 7.33 0.15 9.69
N LEU A 27 6.50 -0.54 8.90
CA LEU A 27 5.16 -0.94 9.31
C LEU A 27 5.18 -1.93 10.49
N LYS A 28 6.12 -2.87 10.52
CA LYS A 28 6.30 -3.79 11.66
C LYS A 28 6.72 -3.08 12.94
N THR A 29 7.48 -1.99 12.84
CA THR A 29 7.87 -1.17 14.01
C THR A 29 6.74 -0.26 14.48
N TYR A 30 5.98 0.32 13.54
CA TYR A 30 4.86 1.20 13.86
C TYR A 30 3.65 0.42 14.40
N ASN A 31 3.34 -0.71 13.77
CA ASN A 31 2.24 -1.55 14.17
C ASN A 31 2.61 -2.25 15.48
N LYS A 32 1.73 -2.15 16.49
CA LYS A 32 1.91 -2.85 17.78
C LYS A 32 1.67 -4.36 17.65
N ASN A 33 1.24 -4.83 16.48
CA ASN A 33 0.98 -6.24 16.22
C ASN A 33 2.27 -7.02 15.94
N PRO A 34 2.26 -8.34 16.17
CA PRO A 34 3.36 -9.22 15.81
C PRO A 34 3.81 -9.08 14.34
N PRO A 35 5.13 -9.16 14.06
CA PRO A 35 5.67 -8.97 12.71
C PRO A 35 5.07 -9.88 11.63
N ASP A 36 4.75 -11.12 12.00
CA ASP A 36 4.10 -12.14 11.17
C ASP A 36 2.65 -11.78 10.82
N GLN A 37 1.97 -11.03 11.68
CA GLN A 37 0.61 -10.55 11.41
C GLN A 37 0.58 -9.36 10.42
N THR A 38 1.65 -8.56 10.37
CA THR A 38 1.71 -7.39 9.49
C THR A 38 1.70 -7.80 8.02
N GLU A 39 2.56 -8.73 7.62
CA GLU A 39 2.61 -9.18 6.22
C GLU A 39 1.34 -9.90 5.80
N ARG A 40 0.82 -10.78 6.67
CA ARG A 40 -0.47 -11.44 6.46
C ARG A 40 -1.58 -10.41 6.24
N HIS A 41 -1.64 -9.39 7.09
CA HIS A 41 -2.64 -8.33 6.97
C HIS A 41 -2.53 -7.58 5.63
N LEU A 42 -1.31 -7.26 5.19
CA LEU A 42 -1.07 -6.59 3.90
C LEU A 42 -1.56 -7.44 2.71
N ARG A 43 -1.34 -8.76 2.74
CA ARG A 43 -1.87 -9.69 1.73
C ARG A 43 -3.38 -9.74 1.74
N GLU A 44 -3.99 -9.82 2.92
CA GLU A 44 -5.45 -9.85 3.06
C GLU A 44 -6.11 -8.56 2.54
N ILE A 45 -5.56 -7.37 2.82
CA ILE A 45 -6.12 -6.11 2.30
C ILE A 45 -5.93 -5.98 0.78
N CYS A 46 -4.79 -6.40 0.24
CA CYS A 46 -4.52 -6.38 -1.19
C CYS A 46 -5.54 -7.26 -1.93
N GLN A 47 -5.69 -8.52 -1.49
CA GLN A 47 -6.64 -9.46 -2.08
C GLN A 47 -8.10 -8.97 -1.97
N LYS A 48 -8.52 -8.50 -0.79
CA LYS A 48 -9.89 -8.00 -0.58
C LYS A 48 -10.19 -6.81 -1.49
N SER A 49 -9.25 -5.87 -1.61
CA SER A 49 -9.47 -4.65 -2.39
C SER A 49 -9.43 -4.94 -3.88
N TRP A 50 -8.55 -5.83 -4.32
CA TRP A 50 -8.50 -6.33 -5.69
C TRP A 50 -9.82 -6.99 -6.13
N ASN A 51 -10.42 -7.78 -5.24
CA ASN A 51 -11.71 -8.44 -5.48
C ASN A 51 -12.89 -7.44 -5.57
N ILE A 52 -12.76 -6.25 -4.99
CA ILE A 52 -13.75 -5.17 -5.13
C ILE A 52 -13.56 -4.48 -6.48
N PHE A 53 -12.33 -4.03 -6.76
CA PHE A 53 -11.96 -3.43 -8.03
C PHE A 53 -10.45 -3.62 -8.30
N PRO A 54 -10.04 -4.14 -9.48
CA PRO A 54 -8.66 -4.47 -9.77
C PRO A 54 -7.84 -3.23 -10.18
N HIS A 55 -7.64 -2.29 -9.26
CA HIS A 55 -6.75 -1.16 -9.50
C HIS A 55 -5.31 -1.65 -9.59
N GLY A 56 -4.60 -1.34 -10.68
CA GLY A 56 -3.19 -1.75 -10.84
C GLY A 56 -2.28 -1.32 -9.69
N CYS A 57 -2.56 -0.20 -9.03
CA CYS A 57 -1.82 0.23 -7.83
C CYS A 57 -1.97 -0.71 -6.62
N ILE A 58 -3.07 -1.45 -6.54
CA ILE A 58 -3.31 -2.46 -5.49
C ILE A 58 -2.56 -3.74 -5.86
N GLY A 59 -2.76 -4.24 -7.08
CA GLY A 59 -2.14 -5.48 -7.53
C GLY A 59 -0.62 -5.41 -7.66
N HIS A 60 -0.03 -4.22 -7.83
CA HIS A 60 1.42 -3.99 -7.83
C HIS A 60 1.99 -3.52 -6.49
N TRP A 61 1.21 -3.55 -5.41
CA TRP A 61 1.66 -3.12 -4.08
C TRP A 61 2.15 -1.67 -4.01
N LEU A 62 1.71 -0.80 -4.93
CA LEU A 62 2.16 0.60 -5.00
C LEU A 62 1.69 1.43 -3.81
N PHE A 63 0.68 0.97 -3.07
CA PHE A 63 0.34 1.58 -1.80
C PHE A 63 1.55 1.56 -0.86
N LEU A 64 2.39 0.51 -0.86
CA LEU A 64 3.60 0.46 -0.02
C LEU A 64 4.76 1.36 -0.49
N ASP A 65 4.58 2.10 -1.59
CA ASP A 65 5.59 3.03 -2.10
C ASP A 65 5.47 4.40 -1.44
N CYS A 66 6.47 4.74 -0.63
CA CYS A 66 6.62 6.06 -0.04
C CYS A 66 7.22 7.08 -1.03
N ALA A 67 6.85 7.03 -2.31
CA ALA A 67 7.46 7.85 -3.36
C ALA A 67 7.35 9.37 -3.09
N ILE A 68 6.27 9.81 -2.43
CA ILE A 68 6.06 11.20 -2.03
C ILE A 68 7.22 11.76 -1.18
N THR A 69 7.90 10.90 -0.41
CA THR A 69 9.04 11.28 0.46
C THR A 69 10.28 11.72 -0.31
N SER A 70 10.36 11.36 -1.59
CA SER A 70 11.47 11.74 -2.47
C SER A 70 11.26 13.09 -3.16
N LEU A 71 10.07 13.68 -3.05
CA LEU A 71 9.74 14.93 -3.70
C LEU A 71 10.43 16.11 -2.99
N PRO A 72 10.98 17.10 -3.73
CA PRO A 72 11.55 18.31 -3.14
C PRO A 72 10.58 19.06 -2.22
N GLU A 73 9.28 18.95 -2.48
CA GLU A 73 8.21 19.62 -1.74
C GLU A 73 7.82 18.88 -0.45
N TYR A 74 8.31 17.66 -0.23
CA TYR A 74 7.92 16.83 0.93
C TYR A 74 8.06 17.56 2.28
N PRO A 75 9.13 18.32 2.57
CA PRO A 75 9.21 19.09 3.81
C PRO A 75 8.07 20.11 3.96
N ALA A 76 7.71 20.81 2.89
CA ALA A 76 6.62 21.78 2.92
C ALA A 76 5.25 21.10 3.06
N ILE A 77 5.07 19.91 2.47
CA ILE A 77 3.86 19.09 2.64
C ILE A 77 3.69 18.72 4.12
N ILE A 78 4.76 18.25 4.78
CA ILE A 78 4.73 17.88 6.20
C ILE A 78 4.37 19.08 7.09
N GLU A 79 4.94 20.26 6.84
CA GLU A 79 4.61 21.47 7.62
C GLU A 79 3.13 21.88 7.44
N ARG A 80 2.56 21.72 6.24
CA ARG A 80 1.14 21.96 5.99
C ARG A 80 0.24 20.94 6.68
N ILE A 81 0.63 19.67 6.71
CA ILE A 81 -0.10 18.62 7.41
C ILE A 81 -0.16 18.94 8.91
N LYS A 82 0.97 19.32 9.52
CA LYS A 82 1.03 19.73 10.94
C LYS A 82 0.17 20.96 11.25
N ALA A 83 -0.04 21.85 10.27
CA ALA A 83 -0.89 23.04 10.42
C ALA A 83 -2.40 22.75 10.33
N GLY A 84 -2.80 21.53 9.98
CA GLY A 84 -4.14 21.00 10.31
C GLY A 84 -5.22 21.05 9.23
N ASN A 85 -4.92 21.34 7.95
CA ASN A 85 -5.92 21.31 6.88
C ASN A 85 -5.32 20.84 5.53
N VAL A 86 -5.07 19.54 5.39
CA VAL A 86 -4.60 18.93 4.12
C VAL A 86 -5.53 17.79 3.73
N LEU A 87 -5.88 17.74 2.44
CA LEU A 87 -6.57 16.61 1.82
C LEU A 87 -5.56 15.83 0.98
N ASP A 88 -5.43 14.54 1.25
CA ASP A 88 -4.68 13.62 0.40
C ASP A 88 -5.63 12.99 -0.64
N ALA A 89 -5.44 13.36 -1.91
CA ALA A 89 -6.25 12.89 -3.03
C ALA A 89 -5.53 11.75 -3.75
N GLY A 90 -6.18 10.57 -3.82
CA GLY A 90 -5.57 9.39 -4.43
C GLY A 90 -4.68 8.58 -3.48
N CYS A 91 -4.91 8.67 -2.18
CA CYS A 91 -4.10 8.06 -1.12
C CYS A 91 -4.13 6.51 -1.04
N ALA A 92 -4.84 5.84 -1.96
CA ALA A 92 -5.17 4.41 -1.91
C ALA A 92 -5.81 4.00 -0.57
N PHE A 93 -5.05 3.41 0.34
CA PHE A 93 -5.54 3.03 1.67
C PHE A 93 -5.37 4.12 2.73
N GLY A 94 -4.67 5.22 2.40
CA GLY A 94 -4.35 6.29 3.33
C GLY A 94 -3.37 5.82 4.39
N TYR A 95 -2.10 6.21 4.28
CA TYR A 95 -1.17 6.02 5.40
C TYR A 95 -1.45 7.08 6.45
N ALA A 96 -1.98 6.66 7.59
CA ALA A 96 -1.78 7.43 8.81
C ALA A 96 -0.36 7.11 9.31
N LEU A 97 0.59 7.99 9.01
CA LEU A 97 1.91 8.01 9.65
C LEU A 97 1.77 8.65 11.05
#